data_AF-A0A091SQR3-F1
#
_entry.id   AF-A0A091SQR3-F1
#
_cell.length_a   1.000
_cell.length_b   1.000
_cell.length_c   1.000
_cell.angle_alpha   90.00
_cell.angle_beta   90.00
_cell.angle_gamma   90.00
#
_symmetry.space_group_name_H-M   'P 1'
#
loop_
_entity.id
_entity.type
_entity.pdbx_description
1 polymer ?
#
loop_
_entity_poly.entity_id
_entity_poly.type
_entity_poly.pdbx_seq_one_letter_code
_entity_poly.pdbx_strand_id
1 'polypeptide(L)' 'FCGPPKTIPHAFLSLSKQFYVGQVLHFKCQSGYDKQPPTSGTRECKKVNGKIDWTPLDLQCTNDSKEWLPQ' A
#
# COMPACT_ATOMS: atom_id res chain seq x y z
N PHE A 1 -15.75 8.97 5.80
CA PHE A 1 -15.19 8.32 4.60
C PHE A 1 -13.74 8.71 4.45
N CYS A 2 -12.88 7.82 3.99
CA CYS A 2 -11.54 8.23 3.56
C CYS A 2 -11.62 8.84 2.16
N GLY A 3 -10.78 9.83 1.89
CA GLY A 3 -10.56 10.29 0.53
C GLY A 3 -9.85 9.22 -0.31
N PRO A 4 -9.73 9.42 -1.63
CA PRO A 4 -8.93 8.53 -2.47
C PRO A 4 -7.52 8.36 -1.89
N PRO A 5 -7.00 7.12 -1.77
CA PRO A 5 -5.66 6.89 -1.28
C PRO A 5 -4.62 7.50 -2.23
N LYS A 6 -3.51 7.96 -1.67
CA LYS A 6 -2.30 8.29 -2.45
C LYS A 6 -1.95 7.12 -3.38
N THR A 7 -1.65 7.46 -4.63
CA THR A 7 -1.12 6.53 -5.63
C THR A 7 0.30 6.12 -5.23
N ILE A 8 0.64 4.86 -5.51
CA ILE A 8 1.98 4.32 -5.29
C ILE A 8 2.58 4.08 -6.67
N PRO A 9 3.82 4.55 -6.93
CA PRO A 9 4.49 4.27 -8.19
C PRO A 9 4.65 2.75 -8.36
N HIS A 10 4.36 2.26 -9.57
CA HIS A 10 4.47 0.83 -9.91
C HIS A 10 3.63 -0.10 -9.02
N ALA A 11 2.56 0.40 -8.40
CA ALA A 11 1.60 -0.42 -7.68
C ALA A 11 0.17 -0.09 -8.10
N PHE A 12 -0.66 -1.12 -8.10
CA PHE A 12 -2.07 -1.04 -8.37
C PHE A 12 -2.84 -1.39 -7.10
N LEU A 13 -3.88 -0.62 -6.85
CA LEU A 13 -4.88 -0.98 -5.87
C LEU A 13 -5.89 -1.92 -6.52
N SER A 14 -6.06 -3.11 -5.96
CA SER A 14 -7.20 -3.97 -6.31
C SER A 14 -8.47 -3.38 -5.70
N LEU A 15 -9.00 -2.35 -6.36
CA LEU A 15 -10.35 -1.78 -6.30
C LEU A 15 -11.05 -1.62 -4.94
N SER A 16 -11.52 -0.40 -4.70
CA SER A 16 -12.86 -0.15 -4.14
C SER A 16 -13.33 1.23 -4.63
N LYS A 17 -14.52 1.32 -5.24
CA LYS A 17 -15.13 2.63 -5.63
C LYS A 17 -15.54 3.47 -4.41
N GLN A 18 -15.57 2.87 -3.23
CA GLN A 18 -15.99 3.48 -1.98
C GLN A 18 -14.95 3.16 -0.90
N PHE A 19 -14.56 4.19 -0.12
CA PHE A 19 -13.57 4.07 0.95
C PHE A 19 -14.23 4.40 2.30
N TYR A 20 -14.63 3.36 3.02
CA TYR A 20 -15.18 3.49 4.37
C TYR A 20 -14.09 3.37 5.45
N VAL A 21 -14.39 3.89 6.64
CA VAL A 21 -13.51 3.80 7.80
C VAL A 21 -13.49 2.36 8.31
N GLY A 22 -12.31 1.80 8.51
CA GLY A 22 -12.07 0.38 8.79
C GLY A 22 -11.75 -0.45 7.54
N GLN A 23 -11.77 0.12 6.34
CA GLN A 23 -11.42 -0.62 5.13
C GLN A 23 -9.90 -0.81 5.01
N VAL A 24 -9.49 -2.03 4.70
CA VAL A 24 -8.11 -2.40 4.38
C VAL A 24 -7.95 -2.50 2.87
N LEU A 25 -7.08 -1.64 2.32
CA LEU A 25 -6.67 -1.63 0.94
C LEU A 25 -5.43 -2.49 0.76
N HIS A 26 -5.47 -3.41 -0.21
CA HIS A 26 -4.35 -4.25 -0.57
C HIS A 26 -3.72 -3.75 -1.86
N PHE A 27 -2.46 -3.31 -1.77
CA PHE A 27 -1.68 -2.87 -2.91
C PHE A 27 -0.89 -4.04 -3.49
N LYS A 28 -0.93 -4.14 -4.81
CA LYS A 28 -0.20 -5.14 -5.59
C LYS A 28 0.77 -4.41 -6.50
N CYS A 29 2.06 -4.77 -6.44
CA CYS A 29 3.03 -4.23 -7.38
C CYS A 29 2.71 -4.66 -8.81
N GLN A 30 3.08 -3.82 -9.76
CA GLN A 30 3.01 -4.12 -11.18
C GLN A 30 3.89 -5.33 -11.51
N SER A 31 3.49 -6.11 -12.51
CA SER A 31 4.31 -7.22 -13.01
C SER A 31 5.73 -6.73 -13.35
N GLY A 32 6.74 -7.38 -12.78
CA GLY A 32 8.14 -6.96 -12.89
C GLY A 32 8.63 -6.04 -11.76
N TYR A 33 7.81 -5.75 -10.76
CA TYR A 33 8.21 -5.03 -9.55
C TYR A 33 7.90 -5.90 -8.33
N ASP A 34 8.90 -6.08 -7.47
CA ASP A 34 8.76 -6.84 -6.24
C ASP A 34 8.51 -5.91 -5.05
N LYS A 35 7.80 -6.45 -4.05
CA LYS A 35 7.59 -5.76 -2.78
C LYS A 35 8.91 -5.82 -2.00
N GLN A 36 9.53 -4.67 -1.76
CA GLN A 36 10.72 -4.67 -0.90
C GLN A 36 10.33 -4.66 0.60
N PRO A 37 11.01 -5.46 1.45
CA PRO A 37 10.89 -5.36 2.90
C PRO A 37 11.23 -3.93 3.38
N PRO A 38 10.64 -3.44 4.49
CA PRO A 38 9.85 -4.15 5.52
C PRO A 38 8.32 -4.15 5.27
N THR A 39 7.88 -4.02 4.01
CA THR A 39 6.63 -3.31 3.76
C THR A 39 5.39 -4.20 3.74
N SER A 40 4.50 -3.94 4.71
CA SER A 40 3.11 -4.40 4.61
C SER A 40 2.45 -3.64 3.46
N GLY A 41 2.15 -4.33 2.36
CA GLY A 41 1.49 -3.75 1.19
C GLY A 41 0.01 -3.43 1.41
N THR A 42 -0.35 -3.01 2.62
CA THR A 42 -1.73 -2.81 3.06
C THR A 42 -1.89 -1.45 3.74
N ARG A 43 -3.01 -0.79 3.46
CA ARG A 43 -3.36 0.51 4.03
C ARG A 43 -4.73 0.43 4.66
N GLU A 44 -4.86 0.87 5.90
CA GLU A 44 -6.15 0.89 6.59
C GLU A 44 -6.67 2.32 6.63
N CYS A 45 -7.97 2.51 6.36
CA CYS A 45 -8.63 3.77 6.63
C CYS A 45 -8.97 3.83 8.12
N LYS A 46 -8.27 4.64 8.92
CA LYS A 46 -8.50 4.71 10.36
C LYS A 46 -8.62 6.16 10.83
N LYS A 47 -9.35 6.35 11.93
CA LYS A 47 -9.35 7.63 12.63
C LYS A 47 -8.06 7.75 13.44
N VAL A 48 -7.10 8.54 12.94
CA VAL A 48 -5.83 8.84 13.63
C VAL A 48 -5.93 10.24 14.21
N ASN A 49 -5.80 10.36 15.52
CA ASN A 49 -5.82 11.65 16.22
C ASN A 49 -7.07 12.51 15.93
N GLY A 50 -8.25 11.88 15.87
CA GLY A 50 -9.51 12.58 15.57
C GLY A 50 -9.78 12.83 14.08
N LYS A 51 -8.79 12.65 13.21
CA LYS A 51 -8.90 12.82 11.76
C LYS A 51 -9.01 11.45 11.07
N ILE A 52 -9.96 11.31 10.16
CA ILE A 52 -10.04 10.14 9.30
C ILE A 52 -8.96 10.32 8.23
N ASP A 53 -7.91 9.51 8.32
CA ASP A 53 -6.85 9.48 7.33
C ASP A 53 -6.47 8.03 7.10
N TRP A 54 -5.69 7.81 6.06
CA TRP A 54 -5.19 6.49 5.83
C TRP A 54 -3.92 6.27 6.65
N THR A 55 -3.70 5.04 7.11
CA THR A 55 -2.45 4.68 7.79
C THR A 55 -1.24 4.95 6.90
N PRO A 56 -0.08 5.23 7.51
CA PRO A 56 1.20 5.26 6.79
C PRO A 56 1.39 3.93 6.07
N LEU A 57 1.88 4.03 4.84
CA LEU A 57 2.15 2.90 3.97
C LEU A 57 3.54 3.10 3.38
N ASP A 58 4.47 2.25 3.80
CA ASP A 58 5.85 2.30 3.34
C ASP A 58 6.11 1.39 2.13
N LEU A 59 5.06 0.88 1.47
CA LEU A 59 5.21 0.01 0.30
C LEU A 59 6.02 0.66 -0.81
N GLN A 60 7.14 0.03 -1.14
CA GLN A 60 7.96 0.36 -2.29
C GLN A 60 7.94 -0.83 -3.26
N CYS A 61 7.44 -0.56 -4.46
CA CYS A 61 7.53 -1.47 -5.59
C CYS A 61 8.73 -1.03 -6.42
N THR A 62 9.82 -1.80 -6.36
CA THR A 62 11.02 -1.54 -7.15
C THR A 62 11.29 -2.76 -8.03
N ASN A 63 11.87 -2.52 -9.20
CA ASN A 63 12.40 -3.56 -10.08
C ASN A 63 13.74 -4.10 -9.57
N ASP A 64 14.21 -3.57 -8.44
CA ASP A 64 15.41 -4.04 -7.77
C ASP A 64 15.05 -5.34 -7.06
N SER A 65 14.94 -6.40 -7.87
CA SER A 65 15.24 -7.77 -7.49
C SER A 65 16.69 -7.76 -6.98
N LYS A 66 16.91 -7.20 -5.78
CA LYS A 66 17.90 -7.82 -4.91
C LYS A 66 17.29 -9.18 -4.64
N GLU A 67 17.63 -10.12 -5.52
CA GLU A 67 18.05 -11.45 -5.14
C GLU A 67 18.25 -11.42 -3.63
N TRP A 68 17.29 -12.02 -2.92
CA TRP A 68 17.56 -12.48 -1.58
C TRP A 68 18.83 -13.30 -1.75
N LEU A 69 19.99 -12.73 -1.41
CA LEU A 69 21.26 -13.42 -1.39
C LEU A 69 21.20 -14.18 -0.07
N PRO A 70 20.82 -15.47 -0.03
CA PRO A 70 21.17 -16.27 1.13
C PRO A 70 22.69 -16.27 1.19
N GLN A 71 23.21 -15.65 2.24
CA GLN A 71 24.62 -15.70 2.60
C GLN A 71 25.04 -17.11 3.00
#